data_AF-A0A7X0H632-F1
#
_entry.id   AF-A0A7X0H632-F1
#
_cell.length_a   1.000
_cell.length_b   1.000
_cell.length_c   1.000
_cell.angle_alpha   90.00
_cell.angle_beta   90.00
_cell.angle_gamma   90.00
#
_symmetry.space_group_name_H-M   'P 1'
#
loop_
_entity.id
_entity.type
_entity.pdbx_description
1 polymer ?
#
loop_
_entity_poly.entity_id
_entity_poly.type
_entity_poly.pdbx_seq_one_letter_code
_entity_poly.pdbx_strand_id
1 'polypeptide(L)'
;MTALAYIVTYGTALEEASKTPSIILYDDFVDVEGVPFATTWTLHYWNPESGIDGPPKGTAKVSNISFVDTPKNAYVKPAGAVEATAPGQ
;
A
#
# COMPACT_ATOMS: atom_id res chain seq x y z
N MET A 1 -4.26 6.64 16.45
CA MET A 1 -3.93 5.48 15.61
C MET A 1 -4.49 5.75 14.23
N THR A 2 -3.64 5.89 13.22
CA THR A 2 -4.08 6.05 11.83
C THR A 2 -3.94 4.70 11.15
N ALA A 3 -5.06 4.15 10.68
CA ALA A 3 -5.09 2.81 10.12
C ALA A 3 -6.15 2.72 9.01
N LEU A 4 -5.97 1.76 8.11
CA LEU A 4 -6.93 1.46 7.06
C LEU A 4 -7.13 -0.05 6.96
N ALA A 5 -8.38 -0.50 7.01
CA ALA A 5 -8.74 -1.88 6.70
C ALA A 5 -8.92 -2.05 5.18
N TYR A 6 -8.46 -3.17 4.64
CA TYR A 6 -8.55 -3.48 3.22
C TYR A 6 -8.60 -4.99 2.98
N ILE A 7 -9.05 -5.37 1.78
CA ILE A 7 -8.99 -6.74 1.27
C ILE A 7 -8.17 -6.76 -0.01
N VAL A 8 -7.50 -7.88 -0.28
CA VAL A 8 -6.71 -8.06 -1.51
C VAL A 8 -7.48 -8.99 -2.44
N THR A 9 -8.01 -8.44 -3.54
CA THR A 9 -8.77 -9.20 -4.55
C THR A 9 -7.91 -9.62 -5.74
N TYR A 10 -6.62 -9.28 -5.74
CA TYR A 10 -5.72 -9.70 -6.81
C TYR A 10 -5.58 -11.23 -6.82
N GLY A 11 -5.95 -11.86 -7.94
CA GLY A 11 -5.88 -13.32 -8.10
C GLY A 11 -6.94 -14.11 -7.32
N THR A 12 -7.99 -13.46 -6.77
CA THR A 12 -8.99 -14.13 -5.94
C THR A 12 -10.37 -13.46 -6.04
N ALA A 13 -11.44 -14.26 -5.92
CA ALA A 13 -12.82 -13.75 -5.92
C ALA A 13 -13.14 -12.99 -4.61
N LEU A 14 -14.07 -12.04 -4.68
CA LEU A 14 -14.43 -11.17 -3.55
C LEU A 14 -14.80 -11.95 -2.27
N GLU A 15 -15.59 -13.02 -2.42
CA GLU A 15 -16.04 -13.86 -1.29
C GLU A 15 -14.86 -14.48 -0.53
N GLU A 16 -13.81 -14.89 -1.24
CA GLU A 16 -12.63 -15.50 -0.63
C GLU A 16 -11.69 -14.43 -0.05
N ALA A 17 -11.49 -13.32 -0.77
CA ALA A 17 -10.71 -12.18 -0.27
C ALA A 17 -11.29 -11.59 1.03
N SER A 18 -12.60 -11.64 1.19
CA SER A 18 -13.31 -11.12 2.38
C SER A 18 -13.06 -11.96 3.64
N LYS A 19 -12.56 -13.20 3.52
CA LYS A 19 -12.26 -14.09 4.66
C LYS A 19 -10.93 -13.75 5.35
N THR A 20 -10.04 -13.04 4.67
CA THR A 20 -8.71 -12.69 5.19
C THR A 20 -8.46 -11.18 5.12
N PRO A 21 -9.31 -10.36 5.78
CA PRO A 21 -9.14 -8.93 5.75
C PRO A 21 -7.80 -8.54 6.38
N SER A 22 -7.28 -7.42 5.92
CA SER A 22 -5.99 -6.89 6.31
C SER A 22 -6.15 -5.50 6.88
N ILE A 23 -5.19 -5.08 7.68
CA ILE A 23 -5.07 -3.71 8.15
C ILE A 23 -3.65 -3.21 7.91
N ILE A 24 -3.53 -1.95 7.51
CA ILE A 24 -2.26 -1.23 7.47
C ILE A 24 -2.28 -0.16 8.56
N LEU A 25 -1.21 -0.13 9.34
CA LEU A 25 -0.95 0.87 10.37
C LEU A 25 0.05 1.88 9.82
N TYR A 26 -0.21 3.16 10.10
CA TYR A 26 0.61 4.29 9.70
C TYR A 26 1.20 4.96 10.93
N ASP A 27 2.52 4.97 11.00
CA ASP A 27 3.29 5.52 12.12
C ASP A 27 4.45 6.40 11.60
N ASP A 28 5.13 7.06 12.53
CA ASP A 28 6.27 7.95 12.29
C ASP A 28 5.97 9.02 11.24
N PHE A 29 4.95 9.84 11.51
CA PHE A 29 4.58 10.94 10.62
C PHE A 29 5.65 12.03 10.62
N VAL A 30 6.04 12.46 9.44
CA VAL A 30 6.91 13.61 9.22
C VAL A 30 6.17 14.65 8.37
N ASP A 31 6.37 15.92 8.68
CA ASP A 31 5.91 17.01 7.82
C ASP A 31 6.92 17.20 6.69
N VAL A 32 6.44 17.20 5.45
CA VAL A 32 7.22 17.58 4.27
C VAL A 32 6.43 18.67 3.57
N GLU A 33 6.97 19.89 3.59
CA GLU A 33 6.36 21.07 2.96
C GLU A 33 4.89 21.30 3.37
N GLY A 34 4.55 21.05 4.64
CA GLY A 34 3.19 21.23 5.19
C GLY A 34 2.24 20.06 4.96
N VAL A 35 2.73 18.95 4.40
CA VAL A 35 1.96 17.72 4.18
C VAL A 35 2.49 16.61 5.11
N PRO A 36 1.64 16.00 5.95
CA PRO A 36 2.06 14.92 6.83
C PRO A 36 2.16 13.59 6.06
N PHE A 37 3.32 12.94 6.15
CA PHE A 37 3.61 11.63 5.56
C PHE A 37 3.95 10.60 6.63
N ALA A 38 3.23 9.48 6.65
CA ALA A 38 3.63 8.32 7.46
C ALA A 38 4.86 7.65 6.85
N THR A 39 5.94 7.50 7.63
CA THR A 39 7.19 6.92 7.14
C THR A 39 7.39 5.46 7.53
N THR A 40 6.60 4.96 8.48
CA THR A 40 6.63 3.56 8.92
C THR A 40 5.26 2.94 8.72
N TRP A 41 5.19 1.88 7.91
CA TRP A 41 3.95 1.16 7.64
C TRP A 41 4.07 -0.28 8.09
N THR A 42 3.06 -0.77 8.81
CA THR A 42 3.01 -2.16 9.27
C THR A 42 1.71 -2.80 8.80
N LEU A 43 1.81 -3.94 8.12
CA LEU A 43 0.68 -4.64 7.53
C LEU A 43 0.38 -5.90 8.34
N HIS A 44 -0.89 -6.12 8.69
CA HIS A 44 -1.34 -7.26 9.48
C HIS A 44 -2.56 -7.94 8.85
N TYR A 45 -2.82 -9.16 9.29
CA TYR A 45 -4.18 -9.69 9.21
C TYR A 45 -5.06 -9.03 10.26
N TRP A 46 -6.34 -8.92 9.95
CA TRP A 46 -7.34 -8.34 10.81
C TRP A 46 -8.49 -9.31 10.99
N ASN A 47 -9.03 -9.35 12.20
CA ASN A 47 -10.25 -10.03 12.55
C ASN A 47 -11.23 -9.00 13.14
N PRO A 48 -12.48 -8.92 12.66
CA PRO A 48 -13.46 -7.95 13.18
C PRO A 48 -13.75 -8.05 14.69
N GLU A 49 -13.57 -9.23 15.29
CA GLU A 49 -13.86 -9.52 16.69
C GLU A 49 -12.63 -9.33 17.58
N SER A 50 -11.46 -9.84 17.15
CA SER A 50 -10.23 -9.83 17.95
C SER A 50 -9.21 -8.77 17.55
N GLY A 51 -9.42 -8.05 16.45
CA GLY A 51 -8.52 -7.01 15.97
C GLY A 51 -7.33 -7.54 15.18
N ILE A 52 -6.13 -7.03 15.45
CA ILE A 52 -4.90 -7.50 14.80
C ILE A 52 -4.62 -8.94 15.22
N ASP A 53 -4.52 -9.83 14.22
CA ASP A 53 -4.25 -11.25 14.45
C ASP A 53 -2.81 -11.59 14.07
N GLY A 54 -2.01 -11.92 15.10
CA GLY A 54 -0.63 -12.35 14.94
C GLY A 54 0.39 -11.24 14.61
N PRO A 55 1.63 -11.63 14.26
CA PRO A 55 2.70 -10.71 13.94
C PRO A 55 2.45 -9.97 12.61
N PRO A 56 3.18 -8.85 12.34
CA PRO A 56 3.14 -8.20 11.03
C PRO A 56 3.42 -9.19 9.89
N LYS A 57 2.60 -9.15 8.85
CA LYS A 57 2.87 -9.89 7.60
C LYS A 57 3.78 -9.13 6.64
N GLY A 58 4.00 -7.84 6.89
CA GLY A 58 4.91 -7.01 6.13
C GLY A 58 5.14 -5.66 6.80
N THR A 59 6.26 -5.05 6.48
CA THR A 59 6.64 -3.71 6.93
C THR A 59 7.20 -2.93 5.76
N ALA A 60 6.94 -1.63 5.70
CA ALA A 60 7.57 -0.73 4.75
C ALA A 60 8.09 0.52 5.45
N LYS A 61 9.20 1.06 4.92
CA LYS A 61 9.76 2.33 5.35
C LYS A 61 9.87 3.28 4.16
N VAL A 62 9.29 4.47 4.30
CA VAL A 62 9.35 5.52 3.29
C VAL A 62 10.38 6.56 3.74
N SER A 63 11.32 6.90 2.85
CA SER A 63 12.40 7.85 3.14
C SER A 63 12.73 8.68 1.91
N ASN A 64 13.51 9.74 2.10
CA ASN A 64 13.93 10.67 1.03
C ASN A 64 12.73 11.29 0.27
N ILE A 65 11.69 11.66 1.02
CA ILE A 65 10.47 12.24 0.46
C ILE A 65 10.75 13.69 0.04
N SER A 66 10.45 14.02 -1.21
CA SER A 66 10.55 15.36 -1.76
C SER A 66 9.46 15.58 -2.81
N PHE A 67 8.96 16.80 -2.92
CA PHE A 67 8.12 17.18 -4.05
C PHE A 67 9.00 17.45 -5.26
N VAL A 68 8.59 16.96 -6.43
CA VAL A 68 9.35 17.09 -7.68
C VAL A 68 8.48 17.69 -8.77
N ASP A 69 9.05 18.61 -9.53
CA ASP A 69 8.45 19.10 -10.75
C ASP A 69 8.46 17.99 -11.80
N THR A 70 7.28 17.52 -12.15
CA THR A 70 7.14 16.43 -13.12
C THR A 70 6.97 17.01 -14.52
N PRO A 71 7.89 16.73 -15.47
CA PRO A 71 7.75 17.24 -16.82
C PRO A 71 6.53 16.60 -17.51
N LYS A 72 5.91 17.33 -18.46
CA LYS A 72 4.68 16.88 -19.15
C LYS A 72 4.79 15.51 -19.81
N ASN A 73 6.01 15.08 -20.13
CA ASN A 73 6.30 13.80 -20.78
C ASN A 73 6.72 12.67 -19.81
N ALA A 74 6.73 12.89 -18.49
CA ALA A 74 7.22 11.91 -17.51
C ALA A 74 6.49 10.56 -17.56
N TYR A 75 5.22 10.57 -17.98
CA TYR A 75 4.36 9.39 -18.07
C TYR A 75 4.02 9.01 -19.51
N VAL A 76 4.77 9.52 -20.49
CA VAL A 76 4.60 9.10 -21.89
C VAL A 76 5.10 7.68 -22.03
N LYS A 77 4.25 6.81 -22.59
CA LYS A 77 4.62 5.43 -22.93
C LYS A 77 5.89 5.44 -23.80
N PRO A 78 6.99 4.80 -23.37
CA PRO A 78 8.22 4.78 -24.17
C PRO A 78 8.02 3.97 -25.45
N ALA A 79 8.78 4.32 -26.49
CA ALA A 79 8.76 3.59 -27.76
C ALA A 79 9.14 2.11 -27.54
N GLY A 80 8.38 1.19 -28.13
CA GLY A 80 8.59 -0.25 -27.96
C GLY A 80 8.07 -0.84 -26.66
N ALA A 81 7.44 -0.05 -25.77
CA ALA A 81 6.76 -0.61 -24.60
C ALA A 81 5.63 -1.55 -25.04
N VAL A 82 5.70 -2.78 -24.55
CA VAL A 82 4.66 -3.80 -24.71
C VAL A 82 3.79 -3.84 -23.46
N GLU A 83 2.56 -4.29 -23.62
CA GLU A 83 1.71 -4.61 -22.49
C GLU A 83 2.30 -5.83 -21.78
N ALA A 84 2.54 -5.69 -20.47
CA ALA A 84 2.95 -6.81 -19.65
C ALA A 84 1.71 -7.55 -19.18
N THR A 85 1.71 -8.88 -19.25
CA THR A 85 0.70 -9.69 -18.57
C THR A 85 0.87 -9.53 -17.06
N ALA A 86 -0.24 -9.45 -16.34
CA ALA A 86 -0.20 -9.37 -14.89
C ALA A 86 0.46 -10.64 -14.32
N PRO A 87 1.35 -10.55 -13.31
CA PRO A 87 1.99 -11.73 -12.73
C PRO A 87 0.96 -12.74 -12.19
N GLY A 88 0.88 -13.93 -12.78
CA GLY A 88 -0.08 -14.97 -12.38
C GLY A 88 -1.35 -15.08 -13.22
N GLN A 89 -1.39 -14.45 -14.41
CA GLN A 89 -2.34 -14.76 -15.49
C GLN A 89 -1.69 -15.61 -16.59
#